data_AF-A0A9X8EDD3-F1
#
_entry.id   AF-A0A9X8EDD3-F1
#
_cell.length_a   1.000
_cell.length_b   1.000
_cell.length_c   1.000
_cell.angle_alpha   90.00
_cell.angle_beta   90.00
_cell.angle_gamma   90.00
#
_symmetry.space_group_name_H-M   'P 1'
#
loop_
_entity.id
_entity.type
_entity.pdbx_description
1 polymer ?
#
loop_
_entity_poly.entity_id
_entity_poly.type
_entity_poly.pdbx_seq_one_letter_code
_entity_poly.pdbx_strand_id
1 'polypeptide(L)'
;MSYLATKKSDVTYDSLLRLLRRFCQRYGFSRQRHTKNKLKQAVLTEVHDEFARDFHREYQSYEYDCVFNENAWMDAVVWRQYLRDVLGESIEEPSVVLMDNFECHVSDESFKIMHEELGSHLCALPPNATSVCQPFDVGVMAPFKRNLRNLWLYEEQLEGDDDDPYSPTARQKRMAMVLRAIAAWDMVTADVIRQAFAKALRVN
;
A
#
# COMPACT_ATOMS: atom_id res chain seq x y z
N MET A 1 -14.39 -47.94 -6.53
CA MET A 1 -15.78 -47.47 -6.73
C MET A 1 -15.89 -46.04 -6.24
N SER A 2 -16.32 -45.16 -7.14
CA SER A 2 -16.21 -43.70 -7.04
C SER A 2 -17.23 -43.12 -6.05
N TYR A 3 -16.74 -42.57 -4.93
CA TYR A 3 -17.53 -41.79 -3.96
C TYR A 3 -18.28 -40.61 -4.62
N LEU A 4 -17.76 -40.14 -5.77
CA LEU A 4 -18.35 -39.05 -6.54
C LEU A 4 -19.49 -39.50 -7.46
N ALA A 5 -19.63 -40.80 -7.75
CA ALA A 5 -20.65 -41.31 -8.67
C ALA A 5 -22.07 -41.37 -8.07
N THR A 6 -22.21 -41.25 -6.75
CA THR A 6 -23.50 -41.35 -6.04
C THR A 6 -24.08 -40.01 -5.60
N LYS A 7 -23.37 -38.89 -5.83
CA LYS A 7 -23.79 -37.55 -5.41
C LYS A 7 -24.42 -36.79 -6.58
N LYS A 8 -25.69 -36.38 -6.42
CA LYS A 8 -26.36 -35.47 -7.37
C LYS A 8 -25.58 -34.15 -7.46
N SER A 9 -25.18 -33.75 -8.66
CA SER A 9 -24.28 -32.61 -8.93
C SER A 9 -24.76 -31.28 -8.35
N ASP A 10 -26.08 -31.09 -8.25
CA ASP A 10 -26.66 -29.81 -7.87
C ASP A 10 -26.67 -29.60 -6.34
N VAL A 11 -26.60 -30.68 -5.55
CA VAL A 11 -26.67 -30.60 -4.08
C VAL A 11 -25.29 -30.38 -3.45
N THR A 12 -24.22 -30.80 -4.13
CA THR A 12 -22.84 -30.64 -3.66
C THR A 12 -22.37 -29.18 -3.73
N TYR A 13 -22.73 -28.45 -4.78
CA TYR A 13 -22.45 -27.03 -4.89
C TYR A 13 -23.18 -26.22 -3.81
N ASP A 14 -24.47 -26.46 -3.62
CA ASP A 14 -25.28 -25.73 -2.63
C ASP A 14 -24.86 -25.98 -1.18
N SER A 15 -24.48 -27.23 -0.86
CA SER A 15 -23.98 -27.58 0.46
C SER A 15 -22.62 -26.95 0.76
N LEU A 16 -21.70 -26.94 -0.21
CA LEU A 16 -20.41 -26.26 -0.10
C LEU A 16 -20.60 -24.74 0.02
N LEU A 17 -21.48 -24.15 -0.79
CA LEU A 17 -21.79 -22.73 -0.74
C LEU A 17 -22.40 -22.32 0.60
N ARG A 18 -23.25 -23.15 1.20
CA ARG A 18 -23.78 -22.94 2.56
C ARG A 18 -22.69 -22.99 3.62
N LEU A 19 -21.76 -23.94 3.52
CA LEU A 19 -20.64 -24.08 4.44
C LEU A 19 -19.74 -22.83 4.39
N LEU A 20 -19.38 -22.40 3.17
CA LEU A 20 -18.55 -21.21 2.95
C LEU A 20 -19.25 -19.93 3.44
N ARG A 21 -20.56 -19.77 3.19
CA ARG A 21 -21.33 -18.62 3.70
C ARG A 21 -21.35 -18.57 5.23
N ARG A 22 -21.54 -19.71 5.90
CA ARG A 22 -21.51 -19.78 7.38
C ARG A 22 -20.13 -19.48 7.93
N PHE A 23 -19.08 -19.97 7.28
CA PHE A 23 -17.71 -19.64 7.62
C PHE A 23 -17.48 -18.12 7.51
N CYS A 24 -17.84 -17.52 6.37
CA CYS A 24 -17.71 -16.08 6.18
C CYS A 24 -18.45 -15.28 7.27
N GLN A 25 -19.68 -15.67 7.59
CA GLN A 25 -20.50 -15.01 8.59
C GLN A 25 -19.93 -15.15 10.02
N ARG A 26 -19.38 -16.34 10.35
CA ARG A 26 -18.79 -16.61 11.68
C ARG A 26 -17.51 -15.82 11.93
N TYR A 27 -16.72 -15.58 10.88
CA TYR A 27 -15.43 -14.91 10.98
C TYR A 27 -15.45 -13.48 10.43
N GLY A 28 -16.64 -12.89 10.26
CA GLY A 28 -16.80 -11.48 9.88
C GLY A 28 -16.39 -11.12 8.45
N PHE A 29 -16.20 -12.10 7.57
CA PHE A 29 -15.89 -11.84 6.16
C PHE A 29 -17.13 -11.31 5.44
N SER A 30 -17.14 -10.01 5.12
CA SER A 30 -18.15 -9.39 4.26
C SER A 30 -17.65 -9.26 2.83
N ARG A 31 -18.56 -9.35 1.85
CA ARG A 31 -18.29 -9.02 0.45
C ARG A 31 -19.02 -7.72 0.12
N GLN A 32 -18.31 -6.76 -0.44
CA GLN A 32 -18.91 -5.53 -0.96
C GLN A 32 -19.97 -5.89 -2.03
N ARG A 33 -21.21 -5.48 -1.81
CA ARG A 33 -22.29 -5.63 -2.80
C ARG A 33 -22.03 -4.62 -3.91
N HIS A 34 -22.10 -5.07 -5.16
CA HIS A 34 -22.02 -4.18 -6.31
C HIS A 34 -23.24 -3.23 -6.28
N THR A 35 -23.02 -1.96 -5.97
CA THR A 35 -24.04 -0.92 -5.96
C THR A 35 -24.29 -0.44 -7.39
N LYS A 36 -25.57 -0.36 -7.79
CA LYS A 36 -26.00 0.05 -9.15
C LYS A 36 -26.22 1.56 -9.30
N ASN A 37 -26.10 2.33 -8.22
CA ASN A 37 -26.45 3.74 -8.21
C ASN A 37 -25.19 4.59 -8.39
N LYS A 38 -24.77 4.80 -9.64
CA LYS A 38 -23.80 5.86 -9.94
C LYS A 38 -24.54 7.20 -9.87
N LEU A 39 -24.09 8.08 -8.96
CA LEU A 39 -24.60 9.46 -8.89
C LEU A 39 -24.20 10.24 -10.14
N LYS A 40 -24.97 11.26 -10.49
CA LYS A 40 -24.64 12.16 -11.61
C LYS A 40 -23.40 12.99 -11.26
N GLN A 41 -22.57 13.29 -12.25
CA GLN A 41 -21.32 14.05 -12.06
C GLN A 41 -21.53 15.39 -11.34
N ALA A 42 -22.58 16.13 -11.67
CA ALA A 42 -22.89 17.41 -11.00
C ALA A 42 -23.12 17.25 -9.49
N VAL A 43 -23.81 16.17 -9.07
CA VAL A 43 -24.04 15.86 -7.66
C VAL A 43 -22.72 15.47 -6.98
N LEU A 44 -21.85 14.74 -7.67
CA LEU A 44 -20.53 14.39 -7.15
C LEU A 44 -19.64 15.61 -6.95
N THR A 45 -19.67 16.57 -7.90
CA THR A 45 -18.94 17.83 -7.78
C THR A 45 -19.43 18.66 -6.60
N GLU A 46 -20.74 18.79 -6.43
CA GLU A 46 -21.32 19.53 -5.30
C GLU A 46 -20.93 18.91 -3.94
N VAL A 47 -21.05 17.58 -3.81
CA VAL A 47 -20.62 16.84 -2.62
C VAL A 47 -19.12 17.00 -2.37
N HIS A 48 -18.31 16.97 -3.42
CA HIS A 48 -16.86 17.17 -3.31
C HIS A 48 -16.52 18.57 -2.80
N ASP A 49 -17.15 19.61 -3.35
CA ASP A 49 -16.89 21.00 -2.95
C ASP A 49 -17.35 21.27 -1.52
N GLU A 50 -18.47 20.68 -1.10
CA GLU A 50 -18.93 20.76 0.29
C GLU A 50 -17.97 20.07 1.25
N PHE A 51 -17.58 18.82 0.95
CA PHE A 51 -16.61 18.08 1.73
C PHE A 51 -15.28 18.83 1.85
N ALA A 52 -14.75 19.36 0.75
CA ALA A 52 -13.48 20.09 0.75
C ALA A 52 -13.53 21.33 1.66
N ARG A 53 -14.63 22.11 1.60
CA ARG A 53 -14.81 23.27 2.49
C ARG A 53 -14.86 22.87 3.95
N ASP A 54 -15.60 21.81 4.26
CA ASP A 54 -15.77 21.34 5.63
C ASP A 54 -14.46 20.78 6.18
N PHE A 55 -13.76 19.98 5.38
CA PHE A 55 -12.45 19.45 5.70
C PHE A 55 -11.43 20.56 6.00
N HIS A 56 -11.29 21.54 5.10
CA HIS A 56 -10.34 22.63 5.31
C HIS A 56 -10.72 23.51 6.50
N ARG A 57 -12.01 23.67 6.82
CA ARG A 57 -12.45 24.41 8.01
C ARG A 57 -12.11 23.65 9.30
N GLU A 58 -12.37 22.35 9.33
CA GLU A 58 -12.20 21.52 10.52
C GLU A 58 -10.74 21.20 10.83
N TYR A 59 -9.94 20.91 9.79
CA TYR A 59 -8.56 20.46 9.92
C TYR A 59 -7.53 21.56 9.56
N GLN A 60 -7.92 22.84 9.57
CA GLN A 60 -7.05 23.97 9.19
C GLN A 60 -5.72 24.05 9.95
N SER A 61 -5.64 23.46 11.15
CA SER A 61 -4.44 23.49 11.99
C SER A 61 -3.48 22.32 11.76
N TYR A 62 -3.85 21.36 10.90
CA TYR A 62 -3.00 20.24 10.54
C TYR A 62 -2.21 20.59 9.28
N GLU A 63 -0.90 20.37 9.32
CA GLU A 63 -0.05 20.48 8.13
C GLU A 63 -0.41 19.37 7.13
N TYR A 64 -0.24 19.64 5.83
CA TYR A 64 -0.63 18.70 4.78
C TYR A 64 0.12 17.36 4.85
N ASP A 65 1.35 17.37 5.39
CA ASP A 65 2.17 16.18 5.64
C ASP A 65 1.57 15.25 6.72
N CYS A 66 0.58 15.72 7.47
CA CYS A 66 -0.15 14.96 8.49
C CYS A 66 -1.52 14.46 8.01
N VAL A 67 -1.91 14.78 6.77
CA VAL A 67 -3.18 14.35 6.16
C VAL A 67 -2.96 13.06 5.38
N PHE A 68 -3.41 11.94 5.95
CA PHE A 68 -3.32 10.63 5.32
C PHE A 68 -4.71 10.11 4.98
N ASN A 69 -4.84 9.45 3.82
CA ASN A 69 -6.04 8.66 3.52
C ASN A 69 -6.18 7.57 4.59
N GLU A 70 -7.37 7.40 5.17
CA GLU A 70 -7.65 6.37 6.20
C GLU A 70 -7.21 4.97 5.75
N ASN A 71 -7.28 4.71 4.44
CA ASN A 71 -6.87 3.45 3.83
C ASN A 71 -5.48 3.50 3.16
N ALA A 72 -4.76 4.62 3.27
CA ALA A 72 -3.41 4.84 2.75
C ALA A 72 -3.21 4.49 1.25
N TRP A 73 -4.24 4.66 0.41
CA TRP A 73 -4.12 4.40 -1.03
C TRP A 73 -3.27 5.47 -1.70
N MET A 74 -2.29 5.02 -2.48
CA MET A 74 -1.60 5.86 -3.46
C MET A 74 -2.53 6.05 -4.66
N ASP A 75 -3.06 7.25 -4.86
CA ASP A 75 -3.80 7.61 -6.07
C ASP A 75 -2.98 8.58 -6.92
N ALA A 76 -3.54 9.04 -8.05
CA ALA A 76 -2.84 9.98 -8.92
C ALA A 76 -2.54 11.32 -8.25
N VAL A 77 -3.36 11.78 -7.30
CA VAL A 77 -3.13 13.05 -6.60
C VAL A 77 -1.96 12.91 -5.64
N VAL A 78 -2.01 11.90 -4.77
CA VAL A 78 -0.96 11.62 -3.77
C VAL A 78 0.36 11.28 -4.47
N TRP A 79 0.31 10.54 -5.57
CA TRP A 79 1.51 10.19 -6.33
C TRP A 79 2.22 11.42 -6.92
N ARG A 80 1.48 12.38 -7.49
CA ARG A 80 2.08 13.62 -8.00
C ARG A 80 2.71 14.44 -6.89
N GLN A 81 2.07 14.50 -5.72
CA GLN A 81 2.64 15.18 -4.57
C GLN A 81 3.94 14.50 -4.15
N TYR A 82 3.93 13.18 -4.04
CA TYR A 82 5.12 12.40 -3.70
C TYR A 82 6.27 12.64 -4.68
N LEU A 83 5.99 12.68 -5.99
CA LEU A 83 7.02 12.96 -7.01
C LEU A 83 7.71 14.29 -6.78
N ARG A 84 6.97 15.36 -6.49
CA ARG A 84 7.51 16.72 -6.36
C ARG A 84 8.15 16.96 -5.01
N ASP A 85 7.45 16.59 -3.94
CA ASP A 85 7.77 17.04 -2.59
C ASP A 85 8.61 16.03 -1.80
N VAL A 86 8.65 14.77 -2.23
CA VAL A 86 9.42 13.73 -1.52
C VAL A 86 10.55 13.22 -2.40
N LEU A 87 10.21 12.70 -3.57
CA LEU A 87 11.20 12.17 -4.49
C LEU A 87 12.05 13.29 -5.07
N GLY A 88 11.43 14.40 -5.47
CA GLY A 88 12.10 15.55 -6.07
C GLY A 88 13.12 16.22 -5.15
N GLU A 89 12.89 16.22 -3.84
CA GLU A 89 13.85 16.73 -2.87
C GLU A 89 15.06 15.81 -2.66
N SER A 90 14.93 14.51 -3.01
CA SER A 90 15.90 13.47 -2.68
C SER A 90 16.67 12.93 -3.88
N ILE A 91 16.18 13.14 -5.11
CA ILE A 91 16.75 12.56 -6.33
C ILE A 91 17.84 13.46 -6.93
N GLU A 92 18.91 12.85 -7.43
CA GLU A 92 19.96 13.55 -8.17
C GLU A 92 19.69 13.45 -9.68
N GLU A 93 19.65 14.59 -10.38
CA GLU A 93 19.52 14.59 -11.84
C GLU A 93 20.87 14.32 -12.55
N PRO A 94 20.91 13.52 -13.63
CA PRO A 94 19.85 12.67 -14.15
C PRO A 94 19.80 11.31 -13.43
N SER A 95 18.61 10.85 -13.06
CA SER A 95 18.37 9.53 -12.48
C SER A 95 17.31 8.72 -13.24
N VAL A 96 17.29 7.40 -13.03
CA VAL A 96 16.23 6.51 -13.53
C VAL A 96 15.47 5.91 -12.35
N VAL A 97 14.17 6.17 -12.28
CA VAL A 97 13.27 5.68 -11.25
C VAL A 97 12.49 4.48 -11.80
N LEU A 98 12.73 3.31 -11.22
CA LEU A 98 12.03 2.07 -11.57
C LEU A 98 10.75 1.95 -10.77
N MET A 99 9.61 1.84 -11.45
CA MET A 99 8.30 1.67 -10.81
C MET A 99 7.50 0.54 -11.40
N ASP A 100 6.66 -0.09 -10.58
CA ASP A 100 5.70 -1.07 -11.07
C ASP A 100 4.65 -0.43 -12.00
N ASN A 101 3.91 -1.28 -12.71
CA ASN A 101 2.97 -0.83 -13.73
C ASN A 101 1.60 -0.44 -13.15
N PHE A 102 1.56 0.08 -11.92
CA PHE A 102 0.35 0.59 -11.32
C PHE A 102 -0.08 1.89 -12.03
N GLU A 103 -1.38 2.02 -12.33
CA GLU A 103 -1.89 3.01 -13.29
C GLU A 103 -1.47 4.46 -12.96
N CYS A 104 -1.47 4.85 -11.68
CA CYS A 104 -1.04 6.21 -11.32
C CYS A 104 0.48 6.40 -11.44
N HIS A 105 1.29 5.36 -11.21
CA HIS A 105 2.74 5.45 -11.32
C HIS A 105 3.17 5.71 -12.77
N VAL A 106 2.54 5.04 -13.73
CA VAL A 106 2.94 5.04 -15.16
C VAL A 106 2.01 5.86 -16.06
N SER A 107 1.33 6.86 -15.50
CA SER A 107 0.50 7.78 -16.27
C SER A 107 1.34 8.74 -17.12
N ASP A 108 0.79 9.27 -18.22
CA ASP A 108 1.45 10.29 -19.04
C ASP A 108 1.92 11.49 -18.21
N GLU A 109 1.12 11.88 -17.21
CA GLU A 109 1.45 12.96 -16.28
C GLU A 109 2.69 12.64 -15.44
N SER A 110 2.79 11.39 -14.94
CA SER A 110 3.94 10.93 -14.16
C SER A 110 5.23 10.97 -14.98
N PHE A 111 5.17 10.57 -16.26
CA PHE A 111 6.30 10.68 -17.17
C PHE A 111 6.71 12.14 -17.43
N LYS A 112 5.74 13.05 -17.60
CA LYS A 112 6.02 14.48 -17.78
C LYS A 112 6.68 15.09 -16.55
N ILE A 113 6.15 14.85 -15.35
CA ILE A 113 6.73 15.37 -14.10
C ILE A 113 8.18 14.89 -13.97
N MET A 114 8.41 13.59 -14.15
CA MET A 114 9.75 13.01 -14.05
C MET A 114 10.73 13.63 -15.05
N HIS A 115 10.30 13.84 -16.30
CA HIS A 115 11.19 14.34 -17.35
C HIS A 115 11.37 15.86 -17.35
N GLU A 116 10.26 16.60 -17.29
CA GLU A 116 10.23 18.05 -17.48
C GLU A 116 10.50 18.82 -16.19
N GLU A 117 10.08 18.30 -15.03
CA GLU A 117 10.27 18.97 -13.74
C GLU A 117 11.49 18.44 -12.96
N LEU A 118 11.72 17.12 -13.00
CA LEU A 118 12.75 16.45 -12.19
C LEU A 118 14.03 16.08 -12.96
N GLY A 119 14.12 16.43 -14.25
CA GLY A 119 15.31 16.17 -15.07
C GLY A 119 15.70 14.70 -15.18
N SER A 120 14.77 13.78 -14.92
CA SER A 120 15.01 12.36 -14.69
C SER A 120 14.08 11.48 -15.52
N HIS A 121 14.28 10.17 -15.47
CA HIS A 121 13.49 9.22 -16.26
C HIS A 121 12.67 8.31 -15.36
N LEU A 122 11.41 8.09 -15.73
CA LEU A 122 10.60 7.03 -15.17
C LEU A 122 10.73 5.78 -16.06
N CYS A 123 10.93 4.62 -15.44
CA CYS A 123 10.98 3.34 -16.13
C CYS A 123 9.96 2.39 -15.52
N ALA A 124 8.91 2.11 -16.30
CA ALA A 124 7.89 1.14 -15.94
C ALA A 124 8.44 -0.29 -16.06
N LEU A 125 8.23 -1.10 -15.02
CA LEU A 125 8.50 -2.53 -15.08
C LEU A 125 7.54 -3.22 -16.05
N PRO A 126 7.96 -4.33 -16.69
CA PRO A 126 7.07 -5.13 -17.50
C PRO A 126 5.83 -5.58 -16.69
N PRO A 127 4.63 -5.59 -17.30
CA PRO A 127 3.42 -6.01 -16.60
C PRO A 127 3.56 -7.40 -15.98
N ASN A 128 3.10 -7.56 -14.73
CA ASN A 128 3.16 -8.80 -13.96
C ASN A 128 4.57 -9.34 -13.64
N ALA A 129 5.61 -8.51 -13.79
CA ALA A 129 7.00 -8.90 -13.55
C ALA A 129 7.61 -8.27 -12.28
N THR A 130 6.82 -7.59 -11.45
CA THR A 130 7.27 -6.93 -10.21
C THR A 130 8.14 -7.84 -9.34
N SER A 131 7.68 -9.06 -9.07
CA SER A 131 8.38 -10.03 -8.21
C SER A 131 9.76 -10.47 -8.71
N VAL A 132 10.08 -10.24 -9.98
CA VAL A 132 11.35 -10.65 -10.61
C VAL A 132 12.19 -9.49 -11.12
N CYS A 133 11.57 -8.36 -11.45
CA CYS A 133 12.25 -7.19 -12.02
C CYS A 133 12.36 -6.01 -11.03
N GLN A 134 11.62 -6.00 -9.92
CA GLN A 134 11.72 -4.94 -8.92
C GLN A 134 12.82 -5.26 -7.91
N PRO A 135 13.90 -4.46 -7.81
CA PRO A 135 14.97 -4.67 -6.83
C PRO A 135 14.43 -4.80 -5.40
N PHE A 136 13.43 -3.99 -5.08
CA PHE A 136 12.80 -3.99 -3.77
C PHE A 136 12.26 -5.37 -3.38
N ASP A 137 11.46 -6.00 -4.26
CA ASP A 137 10.91 -7.33 -4.00
C ASP A 137 11.96 -8.45 -4.11
N VAL A 138 12.89 -8.32 -5.04
CA VAL A 138 13.87 -9.36 -5.37
C VAL A 138 14.95 -9.54 -4.30
N GLY A 139 15.30 -8.46 -3.59
CA GLY A 139 16.44 -8.45 -2.66
C GLY A 139 16.28 -7.66 -1.38
N VAL A 140 15.51 -6.56 -1.36
CA VAL A 140 15.44 -5.65 -0.19
C VAL A 140 14.36 -6.07 0.81
N MET A 141 13.19 -6.50 0.34
CA MET A 141 12.05 -6.77 1.21
C MET A 141 12.27 -7.94 2.16
N ALA A 142 13.02 -8.96 1.75
CA ALA A 142 13.31 -10.12 2.60
C ALA A 142 14.14 -9.74 3.86
N PRO A 143 15.32 -9.09 3.74
CA PRO A 143 16.07 -8.63 4.90
C PRO A 143 15.32 -7.56 5.70
N PHE A 144 14.64 -6.62 5.04
CA PHE A 144 13.83 -5.61 5.75
C PHE A 144 12.75 -6.25 6.64
N LYS A 145 11.95 -7.19 6.09
CA LYS A 145 10.94 -7.93 6.87
C LYS A 145 11.56 -8.78 7.98
N ARG A 146 12.78 -9.29 7.80
CA ARG A 146 13.52 -10.01 8.85
C ARG A 146 13.92 -9.06 9.98
N ASN A 147 14.42 -7.88 9.66
CA ASN A 147 14.79 -6.86 10.66
C ASN A 147 13.57 -6.40 11.45
N LEU A 148 12.44 -6.13 10.77
CA LEU A 148 11.15 -5.83 11.42
C LEU A 148 10.75 -6.90 12.44
N ARG A 149 10.81 -8.19 12.04
CA ARG A 149 10.47 -9.29 12.95
C ARG A 149 11.44 -9.39 14.12
N ASN A 150 12.73 -9.20 13.88
CA ASN A 150 13.74 -9.27 14.93
C ASN A 150 13.53 -8.14 15.96
N LEU A 151 13.34 -6.90 15.52
CA LEU A 151 13.08 -5.77 16.40
C LEU A 151 11.78 -5.94 17.20
N TRP A 152 10.72 -6.46 16.56
CA TRP A 152 9.47 -6.79 17.24
C TRP A 152 9.67 -7.72 18.44
N LEU A 153 10.62 -8.68 18.37
CA LEU A 153 10.88 -9.62 19.46
C LEU A 153 11.58 -9.00 20.67
N TYR A 154 12.30 -7.89 20.48
CA TYR A 154 13.07 -7.23 21.54
C TYR A 154 12.44 -5.93 22.04
N GLU A 155 11.43 -5.42 21.34
CA GLU A 155 10.65 -4.29 21.83
C GLU A 155 9.76 -4.71 22.99
N GLU A 156 9.70 -3.84 24.00
CA GLU A 156 8.74 -3.97 25.09
C GLU A 156 7.34 -3.99 24.47
N GLN A 157 6.62 -5.10 24.65
CA GLN A 157 5.32 -5.22 24.03
C GLN A 157 4.39 -4.18 24.64
N LEU A 158 3.86 -3.32 23.78
CA LEU A 158 2.75 -2.43 24.09
C LEU A 158 1.48 -3.29 24.25
N GLU A 159 1.42 -4.03 25.34
CA GLU A 159 0.27 -4.83 25.75
C GLU A 159 -0.81 -3.89 26.29
N GLY A 160 -2.05 -4.12 25.85
CA GLY A 160 -3.18 -3.35 26.32
C GLY A 160 -4.46 -3.65 25.55
N ASP A 161 -5.53 -3.87 26.30
CA ASP A 161 -6.89 -4.02 25.80
C ASP A 161 -7.45 -2.64 25.41
N ASP A 162 -8.22 -2.57 24.32
CA ASP A 162 -8.73 -1.27 23.84
C ASP A 162 -9.76 -0.65 24.81
N ASP A 163 -10.27 -1.44 25.77
CA ASP A 163 -11.17 -1.02 26.85
C ASP A 163 -10.44 -0.58 28.16
N ASP A 164 -9.13 -0.79 28.27
CA ASP A 164 -8.35 -0.35 29.44
C ASP A 164 -7.73 1.05 29.19
N PRO A 165 -8.10 2.08 29.99
CA PRO A 165 -7.59 3.44 29.83
C PRO A 165 -6.07 3.59 30.08
N TYR A 166 -5.41 2.57 30.64
CA TYR A 166 -3.95 2.53 30.78
C TYR A 166 -3.25 1.82 29.61
N SER A 167 -4.00 1.27 28.65
CA SER A 167 -3.47 0.65 27.45
C SER A 167 -2.84 1.63 26.47
N PRO A 168 -1.86 1.20 25.66
CA PRO A 168 -1.31 2.00 24.58
C PRO A 168 -2.39 2.40 23.58
N THR A 169 -2.55 3.70 23.36
CA THR A 169 -3.46 4.26 22.37
C THR A 169 -3.10 3.78 20.95
N ALA A 170 -4.08 3.78 20.04
CA ALA A 170 -3.82 3.48 18.62
C ALA A 170 -2.71 4.38 18.01
N ARG A 171 -2.59 5.62 18.47
CA ARG A 171 -1.50 6.54 18.09
C ARG A 171 -0.13 6.05 18.56
N GLN A 172 -0.02 5.60 19.81
CA GLN A 172 1.23 5.04 20.35
C GLN A 172 1.61 3.74 19.62
N LYS A 173 0.64 2.84 19.40
CA LYS A 173 0.84 1.60 18.63
C LYS A 173 1.36 1.91 17.21
N ARG A 174 0.77 2.88 16.50
CA ARG A 174 1.24 3.33 15.17
C ARG A 174 2.64 3.94 15.21
N MET A 175 2.92 4.81 16.18
CA MET A 175 4.23 5.43 16.33
C MET A 175 5.33 4.38 16.54
N ALA A 176 5.10 3.39 17.41
CA ALA A 176 6.03 2.29 17.62
C ALA A 176 6.27 1.49 16.32
N MET A 177 5.22 1.23 15.53
CA MET A 177 5.38 0.57 14.23
C MET A 177 6.23 1.38 13.24
N VAL A 178 6.03 2.70 13.17
CA VAL A 178 6.81 3.59 12.28
C VAL A 178 8.27 3.64 12.72
N LEU A 179 8.54 3.86 14.01
CA LEU A 179 9.91 3.90 14.54
C LEU A 179 10.64 2.58 14.31
N ARG A 180 9.95 1.44 14.47
CA ARG A 180 10.49 0.12 14.14
C ARG A 180 10.81 -0.02 12.66
N ALA A 181 9.95 0.49 11.77
CA ALA A 181 10.19 0.47 10.34
C ALA A 181 11.43 1.29 9.96
N ILE A 182 11.62 2.46 10.57
CA ILE A 182 12.82 3.28 10.40
C ILE A 182 14.07 2.51 10.87
N ALA A 183 14.06 1.98 12.10
CA ALA A 183 15.17 1.20 12.62
C ALA A 183 15.48 -0.05 11.78
N ALA A 184 14.45 -0.74 11.29
CA ALA A 184 14.61 -1.89 10.41
C ALA A 184 15.21 -1.52 9.05
N TRP A 185 14.91 -0.32 8.54
CA TRP A 185 15.43 0.23 7.30
C TRP A 185 16.90 0.62 7.44
N ASP A 186 17.29 1.26 8.55
CA ASP A 186 18.69 1.62 8.83
C ASP A 186 19.63 0.40 8.89
N MET A 187 19.07 -0.78 9.22
CA MET A 187 19.78 -2.05 9.18
C MET A 187 19.94 -2.65 7.77
N VAL A 188 19.28 -2.11 6.75
CA VAL A 188 19.45 -2.52 5.34
C VAL A 188 20.66 -1.80 4.77
N THR A 189 21.74 -2.54 4.50
CA THR A 189 22.98 -1.93 4.01
C THR A 189 22.88 -1.54 2.53
N ALA A 190 23.71 -0.56 2.14
CA ALA A 190 23.85 -0.18 0.73
C ALA A 190 24.25 -1.38 -0.16
N ASP A 191 25.02 -2.35 0.35
CA ASP A 191 25.39 -3.55 -0.41
C ASP A 191 24.18 -4.46 -0.70
N VAL A 192 23.23 -4.57 0.23
CA VAL A 192 21.96 -5.29 -0.02
C VAL A 192 21.21 -4.61 -1.16
N ILE A 193 21.17 -3.27 -1.17
CA ILE A 193 20.52 -2.51 -2.24
C ILE A 193 21.23 -2.76 -3.57
N ARG A 194 22.55 -2.60 -3.65
CA ARG A 194 23.34 -2.84 -4.86
C ARG A 194 23.13 -4.25 -5.42
N GLN A 195 23.20 -5.27 -4.56
CA GLN A 195 22.98 -6.67 -4.96
C GLN A 195 21.54 -6.91 -5.45
N ALA A 196 20.55 -6.26 -4.84
CA ALA A 196 19.17 -6.35 -5.28
C ALA A 196 18.99 -5.80 -6.70
N PHE A 197 19.60 -4.66 -7.01
CA PHE A 197 19.62 -4.09 -8.36
C PHE A 197 20.36 -4.99 -9.35
N ALA A 198 21.56 -5.46 -9.00
CA ALA A 198 22.33 -6.38 -9.84
C ALA A 198 21.54 -7.65 -10.18
N LYS A 199 20.83 -8.20 -9.19
CA LYS A 199 19.98 -9.39 -9.36
C LYS A 199 18.75 -9.13 -10.23
N ALA A 200 18.03 -8.03 -9.99
CA ALA A 200 16.80 -7.69 -10.70
C ALA A 200 17.06 -7.31 -12.17
N LEU A 201 18.14 -6.55 -12.42
CA LEU A 201 18.49 -6.03 -13.73
C LEU A 201 19.55 -6.86 -14.46
N ARG A 202 20.07 -7.92 -13.82
CA ARG A 202 21.13 -8.79 -14.34
C ARG A 202 22.38 -8.01 -14.77
N VAL A 203 22.78 -7.05 -13.95
CA VAL A 203 24.02 -6.30 -14.14
C VAL A 203 25.13 -7.13 -13.50
N ASN A 204 26.11 -7.54 -14.32
CA ASN A 204 27.29 -8.28 -13.88
C ASN A 204 28.27 -7.37 -13.13
#